data_AF-A0A496BLA0-F1
#
_entry.id   AF-A0A496BLA0-F1
#
_cell.length_a   1.000
_cell.length_b   1.000
_cell.length_c   1.000
_cell.angle_alpha   90.00
_cell.angle_beta   90.00
_cell.angle_gamma   90.00
#
_symmetry.space_group_name_H-M   'P 1'
#
loop_
_entity.id
_entity.type
_entity.pdbx_description
1 polymer ?
#
loop_
_entity_poly.entity_id
_entity_poly.type
_entity_poly.pdbx_seq_one_letter_code
_entity_poly.pdbx_strand_id
1 'polypeptide(L)'
;MFGDFLNRGKHGQLDFENIDDLEDGTPIVARYNNREFQFGIYGEGYVIYQDCWQTKAGVLVFSLEQSSIEGFFEDSTVYEYTPDFEFDKKKAYYNARRNFSEPGNSVWG
;
A
#
# COMPACT_ATOMS: atom_id res chain seq x y z
N MET A 1 -6.56 1.69 13.24
CA MET A 1 -5.92 0.39 13.56
C MET A 1 -6.60 -0.69 12.72
N PHE A 2 -5.85 -1.67 12.20
CA PHE A 2 -6.24 -2.76 11.27
C PHE A 2 -7.65 -3.37 11.44
N GLY A 3 -8.16 -3.43 12.68
CA GLY A 3 -9.46 -4.03 13.00
C GLY A 3 -10.67 -3.39 12.34
N ASP A 4 -10.51 -2.19 11.81
CA ASP A 4 -11.59 -1.42 11.20
C ASP A 4 -11.77 -1.67 9.70
N PHE A 5 -10.73 -2.18 9.02
CA PHE A 5 -10.83 -2.58 7.60
C PHE A 5 -11.84 -3.72 7.41
N LEU A 6 -11.87 -4.72 8.30
CA LEU A 6 -12.83 -5.84 8.20
C LEU A 6 -14.30 -5.43 8.41
N ASN A 7 -14.55 -4.16 8.75
CA ASN A 7 -15.89 -3.63 8.86
C ASN A 7 -16.43 -3.30 7.46
N ARG A 8 -17.48 -4.00 7.03
CA ARG A 8 -18.02 -3.95 5.66
C ARG A 8 -18.41 -2.55 5.16
N GLY A 9 -18.56 -1.57 6.04
CA GLY A 9 -18.84 -0.17 5.68
C GLY A 9 -17.60 0.68 5.36
N LYS A 10 -16.38 0.12 5.40
CA LYS A 10 -15.12 0.88 5.32
C LYS A 10 -14.20 0.47 4.18
N HIS A 11 -14.71 -0.39 3.29
CA HIS A 11 -14.00 -0.81 2.10
C HIS A 11 -14.93 -0.92 0.89
N GLY A 12 -14.50 -0.41 -0.26
CA GLY A 12 -15.10 -0.71 -1.56
C GLY A 12 -14.18 -1.68 -2.29
N GLN A 13 -14.71 -2.81 -2.78
CA GLN A 13 -13.89 -3.68 -3.64
C GLN A 13 -13.58 -2.91 -4.92
N LEU A 14 -12.31 -2.92 -5.31
CA LEU A 14 -11.84 -2.31 -6.54
C LEU A 14 -11.71 -3.38 -7.61
N ASP A 15 -12.17 -3.04 -8.80
CA ASP A 15 -11.82 -3.76 -10.02
C ASP A 15 -10.61 -3.06 -10.65
N PHE A 16 -9.79 -3.82 -11.36
CA PHE A 16 -8.58 -3.30 -12.00
C PHE A 16 -8.89 -2.12 -12.95
N GLU A 17 -10.03 -2.14 -13.62
CA GLU A 17 -10.46 -1.09 -14.55
C GLU A 17 -10.84 0.23 -13.86
N ASN A 18 -11.22 0.18 -12.57
CA ASN A 18 -11.73 1.34 -11.83
C ASN A 18 -10.65 2.03 -10.99
N ILE A 19 -9.43 1.47 -10.94
CA ILE A 19 -8.38 1.99 -10.06
C ILE A 19 -7.77 3.29 -10.57
N ASP A 20 -7.79 3.53 -11.88
CA ASP A 20 -7.24 4.75 -12.48
C ASP A 20 -8.09 5.98 -12.18
N ASP A 21 -9.33 5.80 -11.69
CA ASP A 21 -10.19 6.87 -11.20
C ASP A 21 -9.86 7.30 -9.76
N LEU A 22 -8.97 6.57 -9.07
CA LEU A 22 -8.61 6.91 -7.70
C LEU A 22 -7.70 8.13 -7.64
N GLU A 23 -7.90 8.95 -6.62
CA GLU A 23 -7.00 10.05 -6.32
C GLU A 23 -5.65 9.53 -5.82
N ASP A 24 -4.55 10.18 -6.25
CA ASP A 24 -3.23 9.93 -5.69
C ASP A 24 -3.25 10.03 -4.16
N GLY A 25 -2.65 9.04 -3.51
CA GLY A 25 -2.64 8.91 -2.07
C GLY A 25 -3.77 8.08 -1.50
N THR A 26 -4.66 7.54 -2.33
CA THR A 26 -5.73 6.66 -1.85
C THR A 26 -5.15 5.40 -1.21
N PRO A 27 -5.47 5.11 0.06
CA PRO A 27 -5.09 3.87 0.71
C PRO A 27 -5.81 2.69 0.07
N ILE A 28 -5.07 1.66 -0.28
CA ILE A 28 -5.62 0.41 -0.82
C ILE A 28 -5.10 -0.79 -0.05
N VAL A 29 -5.87 -1.87 -0.08
CA VAL A 29 -5.54 -3.11 0.62
C VAL A 29 -5.73 -4.28 -0.34
N ALA A 30 -4.64 -4.98 -0.64
CA ALA A 30 -4.70 -6.29 -1.27
C ALA A 30 -4.93 -7.35 -0.21
N ARG A 31 -5.91 -8.22 -0.43
CA ARG A 31 -6.21 -9.39 0.40
C ARG A 31 -5.91 -10.65 -0.39
N TYR A 32 -4.89 -11.38 0.01
CA TYR A 32 -4.53 -12.67 -0.60
C TYR A 32 -5.36 -13.80 0.01
N ASN A 33 -5.63 -13.75 1.31
CA ASN A 33 -6.45 -14.72 2.02
C ASN A 33 -7.05 -14.13 3.31
N ASN A 34 -7.56 -14.96 4.22
CA ASN A 34 -8.20 -14.50 5.46
C ASN A 34 -7.21 -14.01 6.53
N ARG A 35 -5.90 -14.13 6.29
CA ARG A 35 -4.83 -13.83 7.26
C ARG A 35 -3.73 -12.94 6.69
N GLU A 36 -3.74 -12.71 5.39
CA GLU A 36 -2.65 -12.03 4.67
C GLU A 36 -3.21 -10.86 3.88
N PHE A 37 -2.69 -9.69 4.21
CA PHE A 37 -3.14 -8.40 3.70
C PHE A 37 -1.93 -7.52 3.47
N GLN A 38 -1.88 -6.87 2.31
CA GLN A 38 -0.86 -5.88 1.99
C GLN A 38 -1.51 -4.52 1.87
N PHE A 39 -1.03 -3.56 2.65
CA PHE A 39 -1.50 -2.18 2.63
C PHE A 39 -0.56 -1.38 1.74
N GLY A 40 -1.14 -0.56 0.87
CA GLY A 40 -0.40 0.28 -0.05
C GLY A 40 -1.05 1.65 -0.22
N ILE A 41 -0.28 2.57 -0.79
CA ILE A 41 -0.76 3.87 -1.23
C ILE A 41 -0.70 3.87 -2.76
N TYR A 42 -1.87 4.03 -3.39
CA TYR A 42 -1.98 4.22 -4.83
C TYR A 42 -1.53 5.63 -5.24
N GLY A 43 -0.87 5.76 -6.38
CA GLY A 43 -0.77 7.02 -7.10
C GLY A 43 0.16 6.95 -8.31
N GLU A 44 -0.09 7.79 -9.30
CA GLU A 44 0.61 7.79 -10.61
C GLU A 44 0.68 6.41 -11.30
N GLY A 45 -0.35 5.56 -11.14
CA GLY A 45 -0.42 4.25 -11.79
C GLY A 45 0.48 3.16 -11.17
N TYR A 46 0.96 3.36 -9.95
CA TYR A 46 1.67 2.34 -9.16
C TYR A 46 1.22 2.35 -7.70
N VAL A 47 1.69 1.35 -6.95
CA VAL A 47 1.43 1.23 -5.51
C VAL A 47 2.76 1.22 -4.77
N ILE A 48 2.89 2.08 -3.76
CA ILE A 48 4.00 2.03 -2.80
C ILE A 48 3.49 1.38 -1.52
N TYR A 49 4.22 0.40 -1.00
CA TYR A 49 3.84 -0.33 0.21
C TYR A 49 5.06 -0.70 1.06
N GLN A 50 4.82 -1.07 2.31
CA GLN A 50 5.84 -1.67 3.16
C GLN A 50 5.74 -3.19 3.08
N ASP A 51 6.83 -3.85 2.72
CA ASP A 51 6.92 -5.31 2.74
C ASP A 51 7.66 -5.81 3.99
N CYS A 52 7.34 -7.02 4.41
CA CYS A 52 8.01 -7.74 5.49
C CYS A 52 8.33 -9.16 5.05
N TRP A 53 9.62 -9.45 4.91
CA TRP A 53 10.12 -10.76 4.51
C TRP A 53 11.24 -11.25 5.42
N GLN A 54 11.54 -12.55 5.35
CA GLN A 54 12.57 -13.17 6.16
C GLN A 54 13.75 -13.64 5.29
N THR A 55 14.96 -13.29 5.69
CA THR A 55 16.18 -13.82 5.06
C THR A 55 16.32 -15.32 5.36
N LYS A 56 17.15 -16.01 4.56
CA LYS A 56 17.51 -17.42 4.83
C LYS A 56 18.15 -17.64 6.22
N ALA A 57 18.76 -16.61 6.80
CA ALA A 57 19.36 -16.63 8.12
C ALA A 57 18.35 -16.37 9.27
N GLY A 58 17.07 -16.20 8.94
CA GLY A 58 16.02 -15.99 9.93
C GLY A 58 15.80 -14.53 10.35
N VAL A 59 16.53 -13.58 9.77
CA VAL A 59 16.36 -12.14 10.03
C VAL A 59 15.10 -11.62 9.34
N LEU A 60 14.23 -10.93 10.08
CA LEU A 60 13.10 -10.18 9.53
C LEU A 60 13.58 -8.85 8.96
N VAL A 61 13.19 -8.56 7.73
CA VAL A 61 13.52 -7.34 7.00
C VAL A 61 12.24 -6.62 6.63
N PHE A 62 12.24 -5.31 6.81
CA PHE A 62 11.18 -4.42 6.39
C PHE A 62 11.73 -3.48 5.32
N SER A 63 11.05 -3.37 4.19
CA SER A 63 11.43 -2.48 3.10
C SER A 63 10.23 -1.68 2.61
N LEU A 64 10.51 -0.53 2.00
CA LEU A 64 9.54 0.15 1.17
C LEU A 64 9.71 -0.38 -0.25
N GLU A 65 8.62 -0.87 -0.82
CA GLU A 65 8.57 -1.46 -2.15
C GLU A 65 7.60 -0.66 -3.04
N GLN A 66 7.77 -0.83 -4.35
CA GLN A 66 6.87 -0.28 -5.37
C GLN A 66 6.52 -1.38 -6.37
N SER A 67 5.25 -1.49 -6.73
CA SER A 67 4.77 -2.39 -7.78
C SER A 67 3.91 -1.65 -8.80
N SER A 68 3.78 -2.24 -9.98
CA SER A 68 2.67 -1.90 -10.88
C SER A 68 1.34 -2.25 -10.21
N ILE A 69 0.24 -1.69 -10.75
CA ILE A 69 -1.09 -2.09 -10.32
C ILE A 69 -1.32 -3.59 -10.58
N GLU A 70 -0.94 -4.08 -11.76
CA GLU A 70 -1.12 -5.49 -12.13
C GLU A 70 -0.45 -6.42 -11.12
N GLY A 71 0.80 -6.14 -10.75
CA GLY A 71 1.52 -6.93 -9.74
C GLY A 71 0.91 -6.84 -8.34
N PHE A 72 0.28 -5.71 -7.99
CA PHE A 72 -0.40 -5.58 -6.69
C PHE A 72 -1.72 -6.37 -6.64
N PHE A 73 -2.38 -6.51 -7.79
CA PHE A 73 -3.65 -7.24 -7.95
C PHE A 73 -3.44 -8.75 -8.11
N GLU A 74 -2.23 -9.18 -8.44
CA GLU A 74 -1.90 -10.59 -8.64
C GLU A 74 -2.28 -11.42 -7.40
N ASP A 75 -3.08 -12.46 -7.64
CA ASP A 75 -3.61 -13.38 -6.62
C ASP A 75 -4.32 -12.73 -5.41
N SER A 76 -4.82 -11.50 -5.58
CA SER A 76 -5.46 -10.75 -4.49
C SER A 76 -6.84 -10.19 -4.86
N THR A 77 -7.66 -9.94 -3.85
CA THR A 77 -8.82 -9.04 -3.97
C THR A 77 -8.45 -7.70 -3.37
N VAL A 78 -8.55 -6.63 -4.16
CA VAL A 78 -8.12 -5.29 -3.75
C VAL A 78 -9.31 -4.44 -3.34
N TYR A 79 -9.10 -3.60 -2.32
CA TYR A 79 -10.10 -2.72 -1.78
C TYR A 79 -9.55 -1.31 -1.61
N GLU A 80 -10.38 -0.30 -1.88
CA GLU A 80 -10.16 1.05 -1.35
C GLU A 80 -10.40 0.99 0.16
N TYR A 81 -9.49 1.57 0.94
CA TYR A 81 -9.63 1.67 2.39
C TYR A 81 -9.92 3.11 2.80
N THR A 82 -11.02 3.30 3.53
CA THR A 82 -11.36 4.58 4.15
C THR A 82 -10.94 4.56 5.63
N PRO A 83 -9.90 5.33 6.03
CA PRO A 83 -9.49 5.40 7.43
C PRO A 83 -10.55 6.06 8.32
N ASP A 84 -10.59 5.69 9.60
CA ASP A 84 -11.48 6.27 10.62
C ASP A 84 -10.96 7.56 11.26
N PHE A 85 -9.86 8.08 10.73
CA PHE A 85 -9.21 9.31 11.15
C PHE A 85 -9.02 10.24 9.95
N GLU A 86 -8.79 11.52 10.22
CA GLU A 86 -8.50 12.49 9.18
C GLU A 86 -7.23 12.09 8.41
N PHE A 87 -7.40 11.72 7.14
CA PHE A 87 -6.34 11.20 6.29
C PHE A 87 -6.11 12.14 5.11
N ASP A 88 -4.93 12.76 5.09
CA ASP A 88 -4.48 13.63 3.99
C ASP A 88 -3.80 12.77 2.91
N LYS A 89 -4.56 12.41 1.87
CA LYS A 89 -4.08 11.62 0.73
C LYS A 89 -2.86 12.25 0.06
N LYS A 90 -2.90 13.57 -0.18
CA LYS A 90 -1.81 14.30 -0.86
C LYS A 90 -0.52 14.23 -0.06
N LYS A 91 -0.60 14.45 1.26
CA LYS A 91 0.56 14.34 2.15
C LYS A 91 1.06 12.91 2.27
N ALA A 92 0.15 11.93 2.33
CA ALA A 92 0.52 10.51 2.38
C ALA A 92 1.28 10.10 1.12
N TYR A 93 0.76 10.43 -0.06
CA TYR A 93 1.41 10.13 -1.33
C TYR A 93 2.78 10.80 -1.46
N TYR A 94 2.86 12.10 -1.16
CA TYR A 94 4.11 12.85 -1.18
C TYR A 94 5.17 12.18 -0.30
N ASN A 95 4.82 11.78 0.92
CA ASN A 95 5.77 11.12 1.82
C ASN A 95 6.16 9.72 1.34
N ALA A 96 5.21 8.92 0.86
CA ALA A 96 5.49 7.59 0.34
C ALA A 96 6.46 7.64 -0.84
N ARG A 97 6.15 8.49 -1.83
CA ARG A 97 7.00 8.70 -3.00
C ARG A 97 8.37 9.24 -2.63
N ARG A 98 8.43 10.26 -1.75
CA ARG A 98 9.71 10.82 -1.29
C ARG A 98 10.58 9.76 -0.62
N ASN A 99 10.03 9.00 0.33
CA ASN A 99 10.79 8.01 1.08
C ASN A 99 11.22 6.80 0.21
N PHE A 100 10.47 6.47 -0.85
CA PHE A 100 10.87 5.45 -1.82
C PHE A 100 11.89 5.96 -2.85
N SER A 101 11.69 7.19 -3.34
CA SER A 101 12.47 7.77 -4.45
C SER A 101 13.76 8.45 -4.01
N GLU A 102 13.84 8.95 -2.77
CA GLU A 102 15.08 9.52 -2.28
C GLU A 102 16.13 8.39 -2.21
N PRO A 103 17.23 8.47 -2.99
CA PRO A 103 18.36 7.58 -2.77
C PRO A 103 18.75 7.82 -1.32
N GLY A 104 18.59 6.77 -0.51
CA GLY A 104 18.49 6.88 0.95
C GLY A 104 19.47 7.90 1.48
N ASN A 105 18.97 8.78 2.36
CA ASN A 105 19.74 9.74 3.16
C ASN A 105 21.24 9.47 3.05
N SER A 106 21.99 10.45 2.55
CA SER A 106 23.45 10.49 2.61
C SER A 106 23.90 10.31 4.07
N VAL A 107 23.96 9.06 4.54
CA VAL A 107 24.56 8.63 5.79
C VAL A 107 25.84 7.88 5.43
N TRP A 108 26.64 8.54 4.60
CA TRP A 108 28.07 8.33 4.46
C TRP A 108 28.69 9.72 4.40
N GLY A 109 28.74 10.37 5.57
CA GLY A 109 29.60 11.51 5.86
C GLY A 109 30.69 11.07 6.83
#